data_AF-A0A936WUN7-F1
#
_entry.id   AF-A0A936WUN7-F1
#
_cell.length_a   1.000
_cell.length_b   1.000
_cell.length_c   1.000
_cell.angle_alpha   90.00
_cell.angle_beta   90.00
_cell.angle_gamma   90.00
#
_symmetry.space_group_name_H-M   'P 1'
#
loop_
_entity.id
_entity.type
_entity.pdbx_description
1 polymer ?
#
loop_
_entity_poly.entity_id
_entity_poly.type
_entity_poly.pdbx_seq_one_letter_code
_entity_poly.pdbx_strand_id
1 'polypeptide(L)'
;MGTVSGATFTPLYTSRGFEVSTNAATNAVFTSIAAGTYNFDMRVNGTGASIATSNNVVLQSGKTYTIYARGVSGSLVSPLGLTVIEH
;
A
#
# COMPACT_ATOMS: atom_id res chain seq x y z
N MET A 1 -5.16 -1.40 -0.45
CA MET A 1 -4.21 -0.29 -0.30
C MET A 1 -4.59 0.80 -1.28
N GLY A 2 -4.42 2.05 -0.89
CA GLY A 2 -4.76 3.21 -1.70
C GLY A 2 -3.97 4.45 -1.29
N THR A 3 -4.23 5.55 -1.96
CA THR A 3 -3.72 6.87 -1.58
C THR A 3 -4.77 7.63 -0.79
N VAL A 4 -4.33 8.51 0.11
CA VAL A 4 -5.20 9.41 0.87
C VAL A 4 -4.86 10.86 0.54
N SER A 5 -5.89 11.64 0.22
CA SER A 5 -5.82 13.10 0.08
C SER A 5 -6.92 13.74 0.92
N GLY A 6 -6.53 14.48 1.97
CA GLY A 6 -7.47 14.93 2.99
C GLY A 6 -8.16 13.74 3.66
N ALA A 7 -9.49 13.71 3.62
CA ALA A 7 -10.31 12.60 4.14
C ALA A 7 -10.62 11.51 3.08
N THR A 8 -10.28 11.75 1.81
CA THR A 8 -10.66 10.87 0.71
C THR A 8 -9.62 9.77 0.50
N PHE A 9 -10.08 8.52 0.52
CA PHE A 9 -9.29 7.34 0.17
C PHE A 9 -9.58 6.90 -1.26
N THR A 10 -8.53 6.80 -2.07
CA THR A 10 -8.61 6.32 -3.46
C THR A 10 -7.92 4.97 -3.56
N PRO A 11 -8.65 3.87 -3.82
CA PRO A 11 -8.04 2.56 -3.95
C PRO A 11 -7.15 2.50 -5.19
N LEU A 12 -5.92 1.99 -5.04
CA LEU A 12 -5.00 1.74 -6.17
C LEU A 12 -5.29 0.42 -6.87
N TYR A 13 -5.95 -0.49 -6.14
CA TYR A 13 -6.38 -1.79 -6.60
C TYR A 13 -7.76 -2.10 -6.00
N THR A 14 -8.52 -2.97 -6.65
CA THR A 14 -9.68 -3.62 -6.02
C THR A 14 -9.26 -4.37 -4.76
N SER A 15 -10.22 -4.77 -3.92
CA SER A 15 -9.86 -5.55 -2.73
C SER A 15 -9.11 -6.81 -3.12
N ARG A 16 -7.92 -6.99 -2.53
CA ARG A 16 -7.06 -8.14 -2.76
C ARG A 16 -7.12 -9.08 -1.56
N GLY A 17 -7.35 -10.36 -1.82
CA GLY A 17 -7.14 -11.42 -0.84
C GLY A 17 -5.66 -11.63 -0.55
N PHE A 18 -5.36 -12.35 0.53
CA PHE A 18 -4.01 -12.84 0.78
C PHE A 18 -3.63 -13.86 -0.29
N GLU A 19 -2.44 -13.73 -0.86
CA GLU A 19 -1.87 -14.67 -1.83
C GLU A 19 -0.40 -14.89 -1.50
N VAL A 20 0.10 -16.11 -1.74
CA VAL A 20 1.53 -16.43 -1.63
C VAL A 20 2.25 -16.11 -2.94
N SER A 21 3.47 -15.57 -2.84
CA SER A 21 4.22 -15.06 -4.00
C SER A 21 4.49 -16.11 -5.08
N THR A 22 4.56 -17.39 -4.73
CA THR A 22 4.81 -18.49 -5.66
C THR A 22 3.70 -18.67 -6.69
N ASN A 23 2.47 -18.24 -6.38
CA ASN A 23 1.29 -18.45 -7.22
C ASN A 23 0.48 -17.15 -7.42
N ALA A 24 1.04 -15.98 -7.07
CA ALA A 24 0.34 -14.70 -7.04
C ALA A 24 0.10 -14.08 -8.43
N ALA A 25 -0.65 -14.76 -9.31
CA ALA A 25 -0.98 -14.24 -10.64
C ALA A 25 -1.91 -13.01 -10.57
N THR A 26 -2.82 -12.97 -9.60
CA THR A 26 -3.82 -11.91 -9.42
C THR A 26 -3.26 -10.63 -8.82
N ASN A 27 -2.15 -10.70 -8.07
CA ASN A 27 -1.60 -9.59 -7.31
C ASN A 27 -0.25 -9.05 -7.83
N ALA A 28 0.30 -9.63 -8.90
CA ALA A 28 1.63 -9.29 -9.42
C ALA A 28 1.71 -7.99 -10.26
N VAL A 29 0.56 -7.45 -10.69
CA VAL A 29 0.52 -6.32 -11.62
C VAL A 29 0.70 -4.98 -10.90
N PHE A 30 1.64 -4.17 -11.40
CA PHE A 30 1.83 -2.77 -10.99
C PHE A 30 0.75 -1.87 -11.57
N THR A 31 0.37 -0.83 -10.83
CA THR A 31 -0.49 0.25 -11.35
C THR A 31 0.34 1.49 -11.65
N SER A 32 0.03 2.16 -12.76
CA SER A 32 0.64 3.44 -13.11
C SER A 32 -0.04 4.56 -12.34
N ILE A 33 0.76 5.43 -11.72
CA ILE A 33 0.27 6.63 -11.05
C ILE A 33 1.11 7.83 -11.50
N ALA A 34 0.52 9.03 -11.50
CA ALA A 34 1.24 10.25 -11.83
C ALA A 34 2.36 10.52 -10.80
N ALA A 35 3.42 11.19 -11.24
CA ALA A 35 4.46 11.66 -10.31
C ALA A 35 3.84 12.67 -9.32
N GLY A 36 4.28 12.62 -8.06
CA GLY A 36 3.68 13.44 -7.00
C GLY A 36 4.05 12.95 -5.60
N THR A 37 3.52 13.64 -4.59
CA THR A 37 3.67 13.22 -3.19
C THR A 37 2.36 12.61 -2.70
N TYR A 38 2.44 11.43 -2.11
CA TYR A 38 1.28 10.64 -1.71
C TYR A 38 1.39 10.17 -0.26
N ASN A 39 0.24 10.10 0.41
CA ASN A 39 0.08 9.31 1.62
C ASN A 39 -0.54 7.97 1.22
N PHE A 40 0.17 6.88 1.45
CA PHE A 40 -0.34 5.54 1.23
C PHE A 40 -1.01 5.03 2.50
N ASP A 41 -2.18 4.43 2.34
CA ASP A 41 -2.96 3.89 3.43
C ASP A 41 -3.39 2.45 3.11
N MET A 42 -3.20 1.57 4.08
CA MET A 42 -3.67 0.20 4.05
C MET A 42 -4.85 0.07 5.00
N ARG A 43 -5.97 -0.43 4.46
CA ARG A 43 -7.22 -0.58 5.19
C ARG A 43 -7.70 -2.02 5.21
N VAL A 44 -8.37 -2.41 6.30
CA VAL A 44 -9.05 -3.70 6.44
C VAL A 44 -10.23 -3.73 5.47
N ASN A 45 -10.37 -4.82 4.72
CA ASN A 45 -11.52 -5.00 3.85
C ASN A 45 -12.83 -5.10 4.67
N GLY A 46 -13.91 -4.54 4.16
CA GLY A 46 -15.22 -4.55 4.82
C GLY A 46 -15.40 -3.40 5.81
N THR A 47 -14.47 -3.21 6.76
CA THR A 47 -14.58 -2.12 7.75
C THR A 47 -14.00 -0.79 7.28
N GLY A 48 -13.02 -0.81 6.37
CA GLY A 48 -12.33 0.39 5.90
C GLY A 48 -11.41 1.03 6.94
N ALA A 49 -11.17 0.37 8.08
CA ALA A 49 -10.27 0.87 9.12
C ALA A 49 -8.82 0.90 8.64
N SER A 50 -8.13 2.03 8.81
CA SER A 50 -6.69 2.16 8.54
C SER A 50 -5.89 1.32 9.53
N ILE A 51 -4.93 0.55 9.03
CA ILE A 51 -4.07 -0.35 9.80
C ILE A 51 -2.57 -0.10 9.60
N ALA A 52 -2.20 0.61 8.52
CA ALA A 52 -0.83 1.05 8.31
C ALA A 52 -0.81 2.21 7.31
N THR A 53 0.02 3.21 7.57
CA THR A 53 0.20 4.37 6.69
C THR A 53 1.68 4.58 6.34
N SER A 54 1.93 5.17 5.18
CA SER A 54 3.23 5.74 4.80
C SER A 54 2.97 7.14 4.23
N ASN A 55 3.43 8.16 4.94
CA ASN A 55 3.11 9.55 4.63
C ASN A 55 4.24 10.22 3.85
N ASN A 56 3.89 11.21 3.03
CA ASN A 56 4.82 12.05 2.27
C ASN A 56 5.76 11.25 1.35
N VAL A 57 5.25 10.19 0.73
CA VAL A 57 6.01 9.37 -0.22
C VAL A 57 6.07 10.09 -1.56
N VAL A 58 7.27 10.48 -1.97
CA VAL A 58 7.51 11.19 -3.23
C VAL A 58 7.76 10.18 -4.34
N LEU A 59 6.89 10.15 -5.35
CA LEU A 59 7.08 9.35 -6.56
C LEU A 59 7.54 10.23 -7.73
N GLN A 60 8.56 9.76 -8.42
CA GLN A 60 9.13 10.45 -9.58
C GLN A 60 8.68 9.80 -10.90
N SER A 61 8.63 10.59 -11.96
CA SER A 61 8.29 10.09 -13.30
C SER A 61 9.34 9.09 -13.79
N GLY A 62 8.88 8.00 -14.41
CA GLY A 62 9.75 6.95 -14.96
C GLY A 62 10.39 6.02 -13.92
N LYS A 63 10.02 6.12 -12.64
CA LYS A 63 10.49 5.23 -11.58
C LYS A 63 9.47 4.16 -11.23
N THR A 64 9.96 3.00 -10.78
CA THR A 64 9.12 1.89 -10.29
C THR A 64 9.27 1.76 -8.79
N TYR A 65 8.14 1.60 -8.09
CA TYR A 65 8.14 1.52 -6.63
C TYR A 65 7.47 0.24 -6.16
N THR A 66 8.06 -0.41 -5.15
CA THR A 66 7.42 -1.48 -4.40
C THR A 66 7.03 -0.97 -3.02
N ILE A 67 5.74 -1.06 -2.72
CA ILE A 67 5.22 -0.76 -1.38
C ILE A 67 4.72 -2.07 -0.78
N TYR A 68 5.27 -2.44 0.36
CA TYR A 68 4.93 -3.69 1.03
C TYR A 68 4.67 -3.48 2.51
N ALA A 69 3.77 -4.29 3.05
CA ALA A 69 3.51 -4.35 4.47
C ALA A 69 4.47 -5.33 5.14
N ARG A 70 4.92 -5.00 6.35
CA ARG A 70 5.65 -5.91 7.23
C ARG A 70 5.08 -5.85 8.64
N GLY A 71 5.24 -6.92 9.40
CA GLY A 71 4.75 -7.01 10.77
C GLY A 71 3.32 -7.53 10.87
N VAL A 72 2.73 -7.40 12.06
CA VAL A 72 1.44 -7.97 12.44
C VAL A 72 0.57 -6.87 13.05
N SER A 73 -0.68 -6.77 12.59
CA SER A 73 -1.64 -5.80 13.13
C SER A 73 -1.88 -6.05 14.62
N GLY A 74 -1.80 -4.99 15.44
CA GLY A 74 -1.96 -5.07 16.90
C GLY A 74 -0.77 -5.64 17.67
N SER A 75 0.33 -6.03 17.01
CA SER A 75 1.53 -6.50 17.71
C SER A 75 2.34 -5.33 18.29
N LEU A 76 2.75 -5.45 19.56
CA LEU A 76 3.62 -4.48 20.23
C LEU A 76 5.11 -4.69 19.93
N VAL A 77 5.51 -5.90 19.52
CA VAL A 77 6.90 -6.26 19.23
C VAL A 77 7.24 -6.19 17.74
N SER A 78 6.25 -6.44 16.88
CA SER A 78 6.39 -6.39 15.42
C SER A 78 5.18 -5.71 14.80
N PRO A 79 4.94 -4.42 15.08
CA PRO A 79 3.77 -3.72 14.61
C PRO A 79 3.70 -3.71 13.08
N LEU A 80 2.48 -3.73 12.54
CA LEU A 80 2.25 -3.61 11.11
C LEU A 80 2.69 -2.23 10.62
N GLY A 81 3.48 -2.19 9.55
CA GLY A 81 3.91 -0.96 8.89
C GLY A 81 4.06 -1.13 7.39
N LEU A 82 4.09 0.00 6.67
CA LEU A 82 4.37 0.04 5.24
C LEU A 82 5.82 0.48 5.00
N THR A 83 6.48 -0.16 4.03
CA THR A 83 7.80 0.24 3.54
C THR A 83 7.75 0.48 2.05
N VAL A 84 8.49 1.48 1.58
CA VAL A 84 8.63 1.85 0.17
C VAL A 84 10.05 1.58 -0.28
N ILE A 85 10.20 0.93 -1.44
CA ILE A 85 11.46 0.73 -2.15
C ILE A 85 11.32 1.33 -3.55
N GLU A 86 12.28 2.16 -3.94
CA GLU A 86 12.47 2.62 -5.32
C GLU A 86 13.40 1.66 -6.08
N HIS A 87 13.12 1.44 -7.36
CA HIS A 87 13.95 0.71 -8.32
C HIS A 87 14.40 1.60 -9.46
#